data_AF-A0A4Q9LGB3-F1
#
_entry.id   AF-A0A4Q9LGB3-F1
#
_cell.length_a   1.000
_cell.length_b   1.000
_cell.length_c   1.000
_cell.angle_alpha   90.00
_cell.angle_beta   90.00
_cell.angle_gamma   90.00
#
_symmetry.space_group_name_H-M   'P 1'
#
loop_
_entity.id
_entity.type
_entity.pdbx_description
1 polymer ?
#
loop_
_entity_poly.entity_id
_entity_poly.type
_entity_poly.pdbx_seq_one_letter_code
_entity_poly.pdbx_strand_id
1 'polypeptide(L)'
;MSFNFDKKILNNSKTCVKLDKEIEISLDDCISCSGCLSSTDEAFGSTYSLNLLLDDFPKDIAIIISSVSKTNLYILYKKYFGTFTDFERALINFIRITFQPQKIYDLSYFQETQLCMAYKEFINRKNMLISSFCPGSTLYIEKKAPELLENLSKVFTLQQMSYLHNKALNTTTLSIVHCYDKKLENNRDNIKIEHIISTKEFIKILRHYKFDDYILDDSNNKNDEIQKNEISYKMYEGTVYSFIDYFISKINPTKTSENIINKEFIEYFIEKEEIKYKFLKIYRLNNIVNFLNKYKNAKSTYDYVEMYACVGSCSGGSVLEDGEMDIRMINNEFEFLTEKVLHNSMDLLLFSGKREFTAFKKKNYNFIVEW
;
A
#
# COMPACT_ATOMS: atom_id res chain seq x y z
N MET A 1 10.76 22.78 14.49
CA MET A 1 11.50 22.50 15.75
C MET A 1 12.31 21.25 15.50
N SER A 2 13.63 21.37 15.58
CA SER A 2 14.61 20.33 15.30
C SER A 2 14.49 19.20 16.33
N PHE A 3 14.10 18.00 15.90
CA PHE A 3 13.99 16.81 16.76
C PHE A 3 15.39 16.22 17.01
N ASN A 4 15.84 16.21 18.27
CA ASN A 4 17.05 15.49 18.67
C ASN A 4 16.68 14.02 18.93
N PHE A 5 17.02 13.14 17.99
CA PHE A 5 16.95 11.70 18.17
C PHE A 5 18.16 11.20 18.96
N ASP A 6 18.01 10.95 20.25
CA ASP A 6 19.02 10.20 21.01
C ASP A 6 18.95 8.71 20.64
N LYS A 7 19.68 8.33 19.58
CA LYS A 7 19.91 6.94 19.18
C LYS A 7 20.77 6.22 20.23
N LYS A 8 20.15 5.67 21.27
CA LYS A 8 20.80 4.69 22.17
C LYS A 8 20.51 3.27 21.71
N ILE A 9 21.47 2.66 21.02
CA ILE A 9 21.51 1.23 20.74
C ILE A 9 21.73 0.51 22.06
N LEU A 10 20.69 -0.12 22.62
CA LEU A 10 20.78 -0.95 23.82
C LEU A 10 21.28 -2.35 23.43
N ASN A 11 22.60 -2.49 23.29
CA ASN A 11 23.25 -3.80 23.28
C ASN A 11 23.36 -4.33 24.72
N ASN A 12 22.29 -4.95 25.23
CA ASN A 12 22.36 -6.07 26.19
C ASN A 12 20.96 -6.45 26.71
N SER A 13 20.38 -7.52 26.17
CA SER A 13 19.72 -8.54 27.01
C SER A 13 19.64 -9.86 26.23
N LYS A 14 20.12 -10.93 26.87
CA LYS A 14 20.13 -12.30 26.35
C LYS A 14 18.70 -12.85 26.32
N THR A 15 17.98 -12.66 25.22
CA THR A 15 17.00 -13.63 24.71
C THR A 15 17.22 -13.76 23.21
N CYS A 16 18.03 -14.75 22.84
CA CYS A 16 18.49 -14.94 21.47
C CYS A 16 17.33 -15.45 20.61
N VAL A 17 16.76 -14.58 19.78
CA VAL A 17 15.90 -15.00 18.67
C VAL A 17 16.81 -15.64 17.61
N LYS A 18 17.06 -16.94 17.72
CA LYS A 18 17.65 -17.69 16.60
C LYS A 18 16.62 -17.80 15.48
N LEU A 19 16.91 -17.20 14.33
CA LEU A 19 16.16 -17.35 13.08
C LEU A 19 16.72 -18.51 12.23
N ASP A 20 17.41 -19.48 12.85
CA ASP A 20 18.29 -20.45 12.17
C ASP A 20 17.57 -21.64 11.50
N LYS A 21 16.33 -21.49 11.04
CA LYS A 21 15.74 -22.44 10.09
C LYS A 21 15.10 -21.66 8.95
N GLU A 22 15.65 -21.82 7.75
CA GLU A 22 14.93 -21.48 6.53
C GLU A 22 13.60 -22.22 6.56
N ILE A 23 12.51 -21.46 6.60
CA ILE A 23 11.17 -22.04 6.49
C ILE A 23 10.93 -22.32 5.02
N GLU A 24 10.71 -23.58 4.68
CA GLU A 24 10.23 -23.99 3.36
C GLU A 24 8.82 -23.42 3.16
N ILE A 25 8.68 -22.49 2.22
CA ILE A 25 7.39 -21.97 1.78
C ILE A 25 6.73 -23.05 0.92
N SER A 26 5.52 -23.48 1.29
CA SER A 26 4.76 -24.44 0.49
C SER A 26 3.82 -23.75 -0.50
N LEU A 27 3.31 -24.49 -1.49
CA LEU A 27 2.24 -23.99 -2.36
C LEU A 27 0.97 -23.61 -1.58
N ASP A 28 0.72 -24.26 -0.45
CA ASP A 28 -0.37 -23.92 0.47
C ASP A 28 -0.18 -22.54 1.14
N ASP A 29 1.02 -21.96 1.08
CA ASP A 29 1.35 -20.63 1.58
C ASP A 29 1.34 -19.57 0.48
N CYS A 30 0.97 -19.92 -0.76
CA CYS A 30 0.85 -18.98 -1.86
C CYS A 30 -0.29 -17.97 -1.62
N ILE A 31 0.06 -16.69 -1.79
CA ILE A 31 -0.83 -15.53 -1.63
C ILE A 31 -1.07 -14.84 -2.97
N SER A 32 -0.45 -15.32 -4.07
CA SER A 32 -0.39 -14.62 -5.37
C SER A 32 0.38 -13.28 -5.35
N CYS A 33 1.04 -12.94 -4.23
CA CYS A 33 1.72 -11.66 -4.02
C CYS A 33 3.06 -11.50 -4.77
N SER A 34 3.70 -12.61 -5.17
CA SER A 34 5.10 -12.63 -5.64
C SER A 34 5.25 -12.71 -7.17
N GLY A 35 4.21 -12.40 -7.95
CA GLY A 35 4.33 -12.33 -9.42
C GLY A 35 4.53 -13.68 -10.13
N CYS A 36 4.45 -14.82 -9.42
CA CYS A 36 4.58 -16.16 -10.03
C CYS A 36 3.43 -16.51 -11.01
N LEU A 37 2.33 -15.74 -11.01
CA LEU A 37 1.21 -15.89 -11.93
C LEU A 37 1.26 -14.80 -13.01
N SER A 38 2.36 -14.67 -13.74
CA SER A 38 2.43 -13.76 -14.91
C SER A 38 1.77 -14.34 -16.17
N SER A 39 1.47 -15.64 -16.19
CA SER A 39 0.97 -16.36 -17.38
C SER A 39 -0.52 -16.73 -17.34
N THR A 40 -1.21 -16.51 -16.21
CA THR A 40 -2.66 -16.78 -16.07
C THR A 40 -3.47 -15.52 -15.75
N ASP A 41 -2.84 -14.35 -15.84
CA ASP A 41 -3.42 -13.01 -15.64
C ASP A 41 -4.65 -12.72 -16.52
N GLU A 42 -4.84 -13.49 -17.60
CA GLU A 42 -5.94 -13.34 -18.55
C GLU A 42 -7.29 -13.91 -18.06
N ALA A 43 -7.29 -14.78 -17.04
CA ALA A 43 -8.49 -15.51 -16.62
C ALA A 43 -9.44 -14.73 -15.68
N PHE A 44 -9.00 -13.61 -15.09
CA PHE A 44 -9.74 -12.92 -14.02
C PHE A 44 -10.04 -11.44 -14.33
N GLY A 45 -10.91 -11.16 -15.32
CA GLY A 45 -11.61 -9.87 -15.51
C GLY A 45 -10.76 -8.60 -15.79
N SER A 46 -9.44 -8.70 -15.65
CA SER A 46 -8.41 -7.70 -15.93
C SER A 46 -8.36 -7.31 -17.40
N THR A 47 -8.34 -8.31 -18.29
CA THR A 47 -8.25 -8.12 -19.75
C THR A 47 -9.46 -7.35 -20.29
N TYR A 48 -10.65 -7.58 -19.71
CA TYR A 48 -11.86 -6.89 -20.14
C TYR A 48 -11.80 -5.38 -19.85
N SER A 49 -11.34 -5.00 -18.64
CA SER A 49 -11.20 -3.59 -18.28
C SER A 49 -10.13 -2.90 -19.14
N LEU A 50 -9.01 -3.58 -19.41
CA LEU A 50 -7.95 -3.01 -20.25
C LEU A 50 -8.43 -2.77 -21.68
N ASN A 51 -9.07 -3.76 -22.32
CA ASN A 51 -9.53 -3.62 -23.70
C ASN A 51 -10.57 -2.49 -23.83
N LEU A 52 -11.51 -2.40 -22.89
CA LEU A 52 -12.48 -1.31 -22.85
C LEU A 52 -11.78 0.07 -22.82
N LEU A 53 -10.76 0.23 -21.97
CA LEU A 53 -10.04 1.49 -21.82
C LEU A 53 -9.11 1.83 -23.00
N LEU A 54 -8.66 0.82 -23.75
CA LEU A 54 -7.88 1.02 -24.98
C LEU A 54 -8.79 1.42 -26.15
N ASP A 55 -9.98 0.82 -26.25
CA ASP A 55 -10.90 1.05 -27.37
C ASP A 55 -11.73 2.34 -27.20
N ASP A 56 -12.25 2.62 -26.00
CA ASP A 56 -13.06 3.81 -25.69
C ASP A 56 -12.92 4.20 -24.20
N PHE A 57 -12.08 5.20 -23.93
CA PHE A 57 -11.89 5.69 -22.56
C PHE A 57 -13.16 6.41 -22.08
N PRO A 58 -13.76 5.97 -20.95
CA PRO A 58 -15.05 6.51 -20.51
C PRO A 58 -14.95 7.99 -20.16
N LYS A 59 -15.91 8.76 -20.68
CA LYS A 59 -16.14 10.15 -20.26
C LYS A 59 -16.70 10.16 -18.83
N ASP A 60 -16.51 11.28 -18.13
CA ASP A 60 -17.03 11.49 -16.77
C ASP A 60 -16.46 10.53 -15.70
N ILE A 61 -15.17 10.18 -15.81
CA ILE A 61 -14.48 9.31 -14.86
C ILE A 61 -13.56 10.09 -13.91
N ALA A 62 -13.47 9.65 -12.66
CA ALA A 62 -12.41 10.03 -11.74
C ALA A 62 -11.30 8.98 -11.79
N ILE A 63 -10.06 9.45 -11.98
CA ILE A 63 -8.87 8.60 -11.99
C ILE A 63 -8.23 8.66 -10.62
N ILE A 64 -7.98 7.50 -10.03
CA ILE A 64 -7.29 7.35 -8.76
C ILE A 64 -5.97 6.64 -9.02
N ILE A 65 -4.85 7.28 -8.69
CA ILE A 65 -3.51 6.73 -8.92
C ILE A 65 -2.82 6.52 -7.59
N SER A 66 -2.34 5.31 -7.34
CA SER A 66 -1.52 5.09 -6.13
C SER A 66 -0.17 5.79 -6.25
N SER A 67 0.32 6.39 -5.16
CA SER A 67 1.62 7.07 -5.14
C SER A 67 2.76 6.12 -5.54
N VAL A 68 2.68 4.85 -5.12
CA VAL A 68 3.61 3.78 -5.53
C VAL A 68 3.53 3.51 -7.05
N SER A 69 2.33 3.56 -7.65
CA SER A 69 2.20 3.45 -9.11
C SER A 69 2.90 4.61 -9.82
N LYS A 70 2.78 5.85 -9.32
CA LYS A 70 3.50 7.01 -9.86
C LYS A 70 5.01 6.85 -9.70
N THR A 71 5.50 6.37 -8.56
CA THR A 71 6.92 6.05 -8.35
C THR A 71 7.42 4.97 -9.32
N ASN A 72 6.65 3.90 -9.52
CA ASN A 72 7.02 2.84 -10.47
C ASN A 72 7.10 3.38 -11.91
N LEU A 73 6.15 4.24 -12.31
CA LEU A 73 6.19 4.90 -13.62
C LEU A 73 7.38 5.84 -13.74
N TYR A 74 7.66 6.65 -12.72
CA TYR A 74 8.82 7.54 -12.72
C TYR A 74 10.10 6.77 -12.98
N ILE A 75 10.27 5.62 -12.33
CA ILE A 75 11.49 4.84 -12.49
C ILE A 75 11.62 4.31 -13.92
N LEU A 76 10.51 3.90 -14.55
CA LEU A 76 10.49 3.52 -15.96
C LEU A 76 10.87 4.69 -16.89
N TYR A 77 10.39 5.90 -16.59
CA TYR A 77 10.60 7.09 -17.44
C TYR A 77 11.74 7.99 -16.98
N LYS A 78 12.51 7.59 -15.94
CA LYS A 78 13.49 8.45 -15.26
C LYS A 78 14.52 9.06 -16.20
N LYS A 79 14.93 8.32 -17.24
CA LYS A 79 15.89 8.81 -18.24
C LYS A 79 15.43 10.06 -19.01
N TYR A 80 14.14 10.39 -18.97
CA TYR A 80 13.56 11.57 -19.61
C TYR A 80 13.33 12.75 -18.64
N PHE A 81 13.48 12.55 -17.32
CA PHE A 81 13.11 13.53 -16.32
C PHE A 81 14.23 13.71 -15.27
N GLY A 82 14.57 14.96 -14.96
CA GLY A 82 15.55 15.26 -13.92
C GLY A 82 15.01 15.02 -12.50
N THR A 83 13.70 15.19 -12.30
CA THR A 83 13.05 15.03 -11.00
C THR A 83 11.73 14.26 -11.10
N PHE A 84 11.30 13.64 -10.00
CA PHE A 84 9.98 13.00 -9.90
C PHE A 84 8.85 14.00 -10.18
N THR A 85 9.03 15.26 -9.77
CA THR A 85 8.07 16.35 -9.97
C THR A 85 7.80 16.63 -11.44
N ASP A 86 8.86 16.70 -12.25
CA ASP A 86 8.72 17.02 -13.66
C ASP A 86 8.04 15.86 -14.39
N PHE A 87 8.39 14.63 -14.02
CA PHE A 87 7.69 13.43 -14.48
C PHE A 87 6.20 13.46 -14.10
N GLU A 88 5.89 13.73 -12.83
CA GLU A 88 4.51 13.73 -12.34
C GLU A 88 3.68 14.80 -13.05
N ARG A 89 4.23 16.01 -13.23
CA ARG A 89 3.60 17.08 -13.99
C ARG A 89 3.30 16.65 -15.43
N ALA A 90 4.28 16.05 -16.11
CA ALA A 90 4.11 15.55 -17.48
C ALA A 90 3.03 14.46 -17.56
N LEU A 91 3.03 13.51 -16.62
CA LEU A 91 2.03 12.45 -16.53
C LEU A 91 0.62 13.02 -16.33
N ILE A 92 0.43 13.93 -15.37
CA ILE A 92 -0.88 14.51 -15.08
C ILE A 92 -1.39 15.35 -16.25
N ASN A 93 -0.51 16.16 -16.88
CA ASN A 93 -0.88 16.95 -18.06
C ASN A 93 -1.31 16.04 -19.22
N PHE A 94 -0.55 14.99 -19.49
CA PHE A 94 -0.91 14.01 -20.52
C PHE A 94 -2.27 13.36 -20.24
N ILE A 95 -2.51 12.92 -19.00
CA ILE A 95 -3.79 12.34 -18.60
C ILE A 95 -4.94 13.32 -18.84
N ARG A 96 -4.75 14.61 -18.51
CA ARG A 96 -5.78 15.64 -18.69
C ARG A 96 -6.09 15.91 -20.16
N ILE A 97 -5.06 16.05 -21.00
CA ILE A 97 -5.22 16.33 -22.42
C ILE A 97 -5.86 15.13 -23.14
N THR A 98 -5.42 13.92 -22.79
CA THR A 98 -5.82 12.69 -23.49
C THR A 98 -7.18 12.18 -23.03
N PHE A 99 -7.41 12.12 -21.71
CA PHE A 99 -8.56 11.41 -21.14
C PHE A 99 -9.63 12.34 -20.57
N GLN A 100 -9.31 13.62 -20.35
CA GLN A 100 -10.23 14.65 -19.82
C GLN A 100 -11.05 14.16 -18.60
N PRO A 101 -10.41 13.54 -17.56
CA PRO A 101 -11.14 13.03 -16.41
C PRO A 101 -11.75 14.18 -15.60
N GLN A 102 -12.86 13.91 -14.90
CA GLN A 102 -13.47 14.91 -14.00
C GLN A 102 -12.49 15.31 -12.90
N LYS A 103 -11.79 14.31 -12.33
CA LYS A 103 -10.81 14.49 -11.27
C LYS A 103 -9.70 13.45 -11.38
N ILE A 104 -8.53 13.84 -10.89
CA ILE A 104 -7.40 12.93 -10.68
C ILE A 104 -7.03 13.01 -9.21
N TYR A 105 -7.00 11.87 -8.53
CA TYR A 105 -6.68 11.74 -7.12
C TYR A 105 -5.43 10.89 -6.94
N ASP A 106 -4.47 11.38 -6.15
CA ASP A 106 -3.47 10.50 -5.54
C ASP A 106 -4.08 9.81 -4.31
N LEU A 107 -3.84 8.52 -4.12
CA LEU A 107 -4.22 7.83 -2.90
C LEU A 107 -3.64 8.45 -1.62
N SER A 108 -2.50 9.16 -1.71
CA SER A 108 -1.93 9.94 -0.60
C SER A 108 -2.92 10.96 -0.02
N TYR A 109 -3.89 11.42 -0.82
CA TYR A 109 -5.00 12.28 -0.39
C TYR A 109 -5.78 11.69 0.79
N PHE A 110 -5.92 10.37 0.85
CA PHE A 110 -6.69 9.68 1.88
C PHE A 110 -5.85 9.25 3.10
N GLN A 111 -4.53 9.45 3.05
CA GLN A 111 -3.59 8.86 3.98
C GLN A 111 -3.69 9.43 5.40
N GLU A 112 -3.75 10.74 5.56
CA GLU A 112 -3.90 11.35 6.89
C GLU A 112 -5.19 10.87 7.56
N THR A 113 -6.28 10.77 6.80
CA THR A 113 -7.56 10.29 7.32
C THR A 113 -7.47 8.83 7.76
N GLN A 114 -6.86 7.98 6.95
CA GLN A 114 -6.63 6.58 7.30
C GLN A 114 -5.77 6.42 8.57
N LEU A 115 -4.68 7.19 8.66
CA LEU A 115 -3.79 7.21 9.83
C LEU A 115 -4.54 7.65 11.09
N CYS A 116 -5.33 8.73 10.99
CA CYS A 116 -6.18 9.21 12.09
C CYS A 116 -7.16 8.14 12.56
N MET A 117 -7.85 7.47 11.62
CA MET A 117 -8.84 6.44 11.94
C MET A 117 -8.19 5.19 12.56
N ALA A 118 -7.05 4.75 12.01
CA ALA A 118 -6.30 3.63 12.56
C ALA A 118 -5.79 3.93 13.98
N TYR A 119 -5.31 5.15 14.23
CA TYR A 119 -4.90 5.57 15.57
C TYR A 119 -6.09 5.62 16.54
N LYS A 120 -7.24 6.13 16.10
CA LYS A 120 -8.49 6.09 16.88
C LYS A 120 -8.93 4.65 17.18
N GLU A 121 -8.77 3.73 16.25
CA GLU A 121 -9.04 2.31 16.48
C GLU A 121 -8.07 1.72 17.52
N PHE A 122 -6.79 2.04 17.41
CA PHE A 122 -5.74 1.59 18.32
C PHE A 122 -6.00 2.01 19.77
N ILE A 123 -6.20 3.31 20.03
CA ILE A 123 -6.39 3.82 21.41
C ILE A 123 -7.68 3.31 22.08
N ASN A 124 -8.66 2.86 21.29
CA ASN A 124 -9.93 2.34 21.78
C ASN A 124 -9.95 0.82 21.93
N ARG A 125 -8.86 0.12 21.60
CA ARG A 125 -8.76 -1.34 21.75
C ARG A 125 -8.04 -1.73 23.04
N LYS A 126 -8.47 -2.85 23.61
CA LYS A 126 -7.81 -3.51 24.76
C LYS A 126 -6.84 -4.62 24.34
N ASN A 127 -7.01 -5.13 23.12
CA ASN A 127 -6.23 -6.23 22.57
C ASN A 127 -5.35 -5.72 21.43
N MET A 128 -4.34 -6.49 21.07
CA MET A 128 -3.46 -6.26 19.91
C MET A 128 -4.24 -5.83 18.67
N LEU A 129 -3.75 -4.80 17.98
CA LEU A 129 -4.23 -4.36 16.67
C LEU A 129 -3.21 -4.75 15.59
N ILE A 130 -3.66 -5.43 14.53
CA ILE A 130 -2.85 -5.79 13.37
C ILE A 130 -3.31 -4.97 12.18
N SER A 131 -2.39 -4.31 11.47
CA SER A 131 -2.70 -3.60 10.23
C SER A 131 -3.29 -4.55 9.18
N SER A 132 -4.34 -4.15 8.47
CA SER A 132 -4.97 -4.95 7.41
C SER A 132 -4.77 -4.36 6.00
N PHE A 133 -3.93 -3.33 5.84
CA PHE A 133 -3.88 -2.52 4.62
C PHE A 133 -3.20 -3.22 3.42
N CYS A 134 -2.35 -4.21 3.70
CA CYS A 134 -1.80 -5.14 2.71
C CYS A 134 -2.79 -6.30 2.52
N PRO A 135 -3.41 -6.45 1.33
CA PRO A 135 -4.36 -7.53 1.11
C PRO A 135 -3.70 -8.91 1.18
N GLY A 136 -2.42 -9.02 0.79
CA GLY A 136 -1.67 -10.27 0.90
C GLY A 136 -1.46 -10.76 2.33
N SER A 137 -1.04 -9.88 3.26
CA SER A 137 -0.90 -10.28 4.67
C SER A 137 -2.25 -10.60 5.32
N THR A 138 -3.29 -9.85 4.96
CA THR A 138 -4.68 -10.09 5.40
C THR A 138 -5.16 -11.47 4.95
N LEU A 139 -5.01 -11.80 3.65
CA LEU A 139 -5.40 -13.10 3.10
C LEU A 139 -4.63 -14.25 3.76
N TYR A 140 -3.35 -14.05 4.09
CA TYR A 140 -2.57 -15.06 4.79
C TYR A 140 -3.11 -15.33 6.20
N ILE A 141 -3.47 -14.28 6.96
CA ILE A 141 -4.11 -14.42 8.28
C ILE A 141 -5.45 -15.16 8.14
N GLU A 142 -6.29 -14.81 7.16
CA GLU A 142 -7.55 -15.49 6.89
C GLU A 142 -7.38 -16.99 6.63
N LYS A 143 -6.28 -17.39 5.96
CA LYS A 143 -5.98 -18.79 5.66
C LYS A 143 -5.33 -19.54 6.83
N LYS A 144 -4.41 -18.91 7.55
CA LYS A 144 -3.45 -19.62 8.42
C LYS A 144 -3.57 -19.26 9.90
N ALA A 145 -4.16 -18.13 10.25
CA ALA A 145 -4.29 -17.67 11.62
C ALA A 145 -5.69 -17.07 11.88
N PRO A 146 -6.78 -17.85 11.72
CA PRO A 146 -8.15 -17.36 11.93
C PRO A 146 -8.40 -16.83 13.34
N GLU A 147 -7.61 -17.27 14.33
CA GLU A 147 -7.64 -16.76 15.70
C GLU A 147 -7.25 -15.27 15.82
N LEU A 148 -6.60 -14.69 14.79
CA LEU A 148 -6.20 -13.29 14.75
C LEU A 148 -7.14 -12.38 13.95
N LEU A 149 -8.26 -12.90 13.43
CA LEU A 149 -9.18 -12.12 12.60
C LEU A 149 -9.77 -10.91 13.35
N GLU A 150 -10.05 -11.06 14.63
CA GLU A 150 -10.54 -9.95 15.46
C GLU A 150 -9.46 -8.90 15.74
N ASN A 151 -8.17 -9.28 15.65
CA ASN A 151 -7.05 -8.37 15.82
C ASN A 151 -6.80 -7.51 14.58
N LEU A 152 -7.30 -7.89 13.39
CA LEU A 152 -7.16 -7.07 12.19
C LEU A 152 -7.89 -5.72 12.33
N SER A 153 -7.25 -4.66 11.82
CA SER A 153 -7.83 -3.32 11.75
C SER A 153 -9.05 -3.31 10.84
N LYS A 154 -10.12 -2.69 11.32
CA LYS A 154 -11.40 -2.57 10.59
C LYS A 154 -11.45 -1.32 9.72
N VAL A 155 -10.41 -0.49 9.74
CA VAL A 155 -10.30 0.72 8.92
C VAL A 155 -10.16 0.33 7.44
N PHE A 156 -10.90 1.01 6.57
CA PHE A 156 -10.83 0.81 5.12
C PHE A 156 -9.41 1.07 4.56
N THR A 157 -9.06 0.38 3.47
CA THR A 157 -7.82 0.68 2.76
C THR A 157 -7.91 1.98 1.98
N LEU A 158 -6.78 2.61 1.63
CA LEU A 158 -6.79 3.85 0.83
C LEU A 158 -7.60 3.70 -0.46
N GLN A 159 -7.50 2.54 -1.12
CA GLN A 159 -8.28 2.23 -2.31
C GLN A 159 -9.79 2.25 -2.01
N GLN A 160 -10.23 1.59 -0.94
CA GLN A 160 -11.65 1.58 -0.53
C GLN A 160 -12.13 2.99 -0.12
N MET A 161 -11.34 3.73 0.65
CA MET A 161 -11.66 5.11 1.04
C MET A 161 -11.79 6.01 -0.19
N SER A 162 -10.87 5.88 -1.15
CA SER A 162 -10.87 6.66 -2.37
C SER A 162 -12.11 6.40 -3.24
N TYR A 163 -12.57 5.15 -3.29
CA TYR A 163 -13.82 4.78 -3.95
C TYR A 163 -15.04 5.34 -3.21
N LEU A 164 -15.12 5.20 -1.88
CA LEU A 164 -16.25 5.72 -1.10
C LEU A 164 -16.39 7.24 -1.28
N HIS A 165 -15.28 7.96 -1.33
CA HIS A 165 -15.25 9.39 -1.63
C HIS A 165 -15.80 9.72 -3.01
N ASN A 166 -15.33 9.04 -4.06
CA ASN A 166 -15.82 9.29 -5.42
C ASN A 166 -17.28 8.84 -5.63
N LYS A 167 -17.69 7.75 -4.99
CA LYS A 167 -19.09 7.29 -5.00
C LYS A 167 -20.03 8.32 -4.41
N ALA A 168 -19.64 8.99 -3.31
CA ALA A 168 -20.44 10.07 -2.73
C ALA A 168 -20.58 11.29 -3.67
N LEU A 169 -19.70 11.41 -4.67
CA LEU A 169 -19.75 12.43 -5.72
C LEU A 169 -20.50 11.96 -6.98
N ASN A 170 -21.05 10.74 -7.00
CA ASN A 170 -21.68 10.09 -8.16
C ASN A 170 -20.77 10.02 -9.40
N THR A 171 -19.47 9.80 -9.21
CA THR A 171 -18.49 9.69 -10.30
C THR A 171 -17.98 8.26 -10.44
N THR A 172 -17.93 7.77 -11.68
CA THR A 172 -17.32 6.47 -12.02
C THR A 172 -15.84 6.48 -11.66
N THR A 173 -15.30 5.37 -11.15
CA THR A 173 -13.90 5.31 -10.70
C THR A 173 -13.04 4.39 -11.57
N LEU A 174 -11.90 4.90 -12.03
CA LEU A 174 -10.75 4.11 -12.49
C LEU A 174 -9.65 4.15 -11.43
N SER A 175 -9.33 3.01 -10.84
CA SER A 175 -8.23 2.87 -9.88
C SER A 175 -7.00 2.22 -10.51
N ILE A 176 -5.88 2.93 -10.48
CA ILE A 176 -4.55 2.46 -10.93
C ILE A 176 -3.75 2.02 -9.70
N VAL A 177 -3.51 0.71 -9.60
CA VAL A 177 -2.95 0.06 -8.41
C VAL A 177 -1.56 -0.52 -8.67
N HIS A 178 -0.73 -0.53 -7.63
CA HIS A 178 0.66 -1.02 -7.67
C HIS A 178 0.80 -2.51 -7.32
N CYS A 179 -0.30 -3.21 -7.02
CA CYS A 179 -0.27 -4.59 -6.55
C CYS A 179 -1.45 -5.37 -7.15
N TYR A 180 -1.22 -6.62 -7.55
CA TYR A 180 -2.30 -7.48 -8.04
C TYR A 180 -3.32 -7.81 -6.93
N ASP A 181 -2.86 -8.00 -5.69
CA ASP A 181 -3.75 -8.28 -4.55
C ASP A 181 -4.75 -7.14 -4.30
N LYS A 182 -4.45 -5.92 -4.75
CA LYS A 182 -5.39 -4.78 -4.72
C LYS A 182 -6.56 -4.95 -5.69
N LYS A 183 -6.38 -5.69 -6.78
CA LYS A 183 -7.49 -6.14 -7.64
C LYS A 183 -8.35 -7.19 -6.94
N LEU A 184 -7.71 -8.14 -6.27
CA LEU A 184 -8.40 -9.19 -5.51
C LEU A 184 -9.15 -8.65 -4.28
N GLU A 185 -8.71 -7.51 -3.75
CA GLU A 185 -9.42 -6.78 -2.71
C GLU A 185 -10.77 -6.20 -3.22
N ASN A 186 -10.94 -6.01 -4.53
CA ASN A 186 -12.20 -5.55 -5.11
C ASN A 186 -13.33 -6.58 -4.87
N ASN A 187 -14.55 -6.11 -4.63
CA ASN A 187 -15.72 -6.87 -4.16
C ASN A 187 -15.68 -7.32 -2.69
N ARG A 188 -14.63 -7.00 -1.92
CA ARG A 188 -14.66 -7.18 -0.46
C ARG A 188 -15.43 -6.04 0.21
N ASP A 189 -15.97 -6.30 1.39
CA ASP A 189 -16.64 -5.29 2.23
C ASP A 189 -17.81 -4.58 1.53
N ASN A 190 -18.49 -5.26 0.59
CA ASN A 190 -19.52 -4.70 -0.29
C ASN A 190 -19.07 -3.49 -1.13
N ILE A 191 -17.76 -3.39 -1.40
CA ILE A 191 -17.16 -2.34 -2.21
C ILE A 191 -16.72 -2.92 -3.55
N LYS A 192 -17.30 -2.39 -4.64
CA LYS A 192 -16.97 -2.76 -6.01
C LYS A 192 -16.59 -1.52 -6.80
N ILE A 193 -15.30 -1.38 -7.08
CA ILE A 193 -14.73 -0.36 -7.96
C ILE A 193 -15.00 -0.78 -9.41
N GLU A 194 -15.49 0.16 -10.22
CA GLU A 194 -15.94 -0.09 -11.60
C GLU A 194 -14.79 -0.54 -12.49
N HIS A 195 -13.68 0.21 -12.48
CA HIS A 195 -12.49 -0.11 -13.25
C HIS A 195 -11.26 -0.15 -12.34
N ILE A 196 -10.53 -1.26 -12.36
CA ILE A 196 -9.29 -1.41 -11.60
C ILE A 196 -8.21 -2.02 -12.49
N ILE A 197 -7.13 -1.27 -12.67
CA ILE A 197 -5.99 -1.68 -13.49
C ILE A 197 -4.69 -1.59 -12.69
N SER A 198 -3.78 -2.48 -12.98
CA SER A 198 -2.41 -2.47 -12.46
C SER A 198 -1.59 -1.38 -13.15
N THR A 199 -0.47 -0.98 -12.55
CA THR A 199 0.46 -0.08 -13.23
C THR A 199 0.99 -0.68 -14.55
N LYS A 200 1.14 -2.01 -14.67
CA LYS A 200 1.57 -2.66 -15.94
C LYS A 200 0.55 -2.42 -17.06
N GLU A 201 -0.74 -2.58 -16.76
CA GLU A 201 -1.81 -2.29 -17.72
C GLU A 201 -1.89 -0.80 -18.03
N PHE A 202 -1.69 0.06 -17.03
CA PHE A 202 -1.66 1.50 -17.25
C PHE A 202 -0.47 1.93 -18.13
N ILE A 203 0.70 1.29 -18.02
CA ILE A 203 1.83 1.50 -18.95
C ILE A 203 1.42 1.16 -20.39
N LYS A 204 0.67 0.07 -20.61
CA LYS A 204 0.16 -0.28 -21.94
C LYS A 204 -0.78 0.81 -22.47
N ILE A 205 -1.67 1.34 -21.62
CA ILE A 205 -2.55 2.48 -21.97
C ILE A 205 -1.72 3.72 -22.32
N LEU A 206 -0.76 4.12 -21.48
CA LEU A 206 0.10 5.28 -21.76
C LEU A 206 0.81 5.17 -23.11
N ARG A 207 1.40 4.01 -23.42
CA ARG A 207 2.07 3.75 -24.70
C ARG A 207 1.09 3.75 -25.88
N HIS A 208 -0.09 3.16 -25.70
CA HIS A 208 -1.14 3.15 -26.72
C HIS A 208 -1.54 4.59 -27.12
N TYR A 209 -1.73 5.46 -26.13
CA TYR A 209 -2.07 6.87 -26.33
C TYR A 209 -0.85 7.78 -26.59
N LYS A 210 0.33 7.22 -26.91
CA LYS A 210 1.52 7.96 -27.33
C LYS A 210 2.15 8.87 -26.26
N PHE A 211 2.13 8.43 -24.99
CA PHE A 211 2.84 9.14 -23.92
C PHE A 211 4.35 9.28 -24.19
N ASP A 212 4.98 8.26 -24.77
CA ASP A 212 6.41 8.29 -25.13
C ASP A 212 6.73 9.42 -26.12
N ASP A 213 5.84 9.68 -27.08
CA ASP A 213 5.99 10.78 -28.04
C ASP A 213 5.73 12.13 -27.36
N TYR A 214 4.73 12.19 -26.47
CA TYR A 214 4.37 13.39 -25.71
C TYR A 214 5.53 13.92 -24.86
N ILE A 215 6.26 13.02 -24.16
CA ILE A 215 7.37 13.40 -23.27
C ILE A 215 8.65 13.79 -24.03
N LEU A 216 8.77 13.36 -25.30
CA LEU A 216 9.90 13.71 -26.19
C LEU A 216 9.70 15.07 -26.88
N ASP A 217 8.47 15.60 -26.88
CA ASP A 217 8.16 16.90 -27.46
C ASP A 217 8.38 18.03 -26.43
N ASP A 218 9.49 18.76 -26.60
CA ASP A 218 9.89 19.89 -25.76
C ASP A 218 8.85 21.01 -25.64
N SER A 219 7.89 21.10 -26.58
CA SER A 219 6.82 22.09 -26.51
C SER A 219 5.80 21.81 -25.39
N ASN A 220 5.63 20.53 -25.01
CA ASN A 220 4.67 20.11 -23.98
C ASN A 220 5.18 20.33 -22.55
N ASN A 221 6.49 20.43 -22.36
CA ASN A 221 7.12 20.66 -21.06
C ASN A 221 7.01 22.11 -20.54
N LYS A 222 6.43 23.04 -21.32
CA LYS A 222 6.38 24.49 -21.00
C LYS A 222 5.01 25.03 -20.57
N ASN A 223 3.95 24.21 -20.60
CA ASN A 223 2.59 24.68 -20.29
C ASN A 223 2.23 24.45 -18.81
N ASP A 224 2.50 25.46 -17.98
CA ASP A 224 2.16 25.46 -16.55
C ASP A 224 0.67 25.73 -16.25
N GLU A 225 -0.12 26.16 -17.23
CA GLU A 225 -1.50 26.66 -17.01
C GLU A 225 -2.52 25.58 -16.59
N ILE A 226 -2.23 24.29 -16.83
CA ILE A 226 -3.16 23.17 -16.58
C ILE A 226 -3.24 22.80 -15.08
N GLN A 227 -2.33 23.32 -14.24
CA GLN A 227 -2.20 22.97 -12.81
C GLN A 227 -3.36 23.48 -11.92
N LYS A 228 -4.21 24.41 -12.37
CA LYS A 228 -5.17 25.11 -11.50
C LYS A 228 -6.32 24.26 -10.92
N ASN A 229 -6.53 23.01 -11.38
CA ASN A 229 -7.66 22.16 -10.95
C ASN A 229 -7.25 20.73 -10.51
N GLU A 230 -6.01 20.49 -10.08
CA GLU A 230 -5.62 19.21 -9.50
C GLU A 230 -5.89 19.18 -7.99
N ILE A 231 -6.65 18.18 -7.54
CA ILE A 231 -6.83 17.89 -6.12
C ILE A 231 -5.77 16.83 -5.75
N SER A 232 -4.51 17.25 -5.74
CA SER A 232 -3.40 16.46 -5.19
C SER A 232 -3.10 16.95 -3.78
N TYR A 233 -3.11 16.03 -2.83
CA TYR A 233 -2.85 16.37 -1.41
C TYR A 233 -1.37 16.54 -1.10
N LYS A 234 -0.50 16.08 -2.01
CA LYS A 234 0.94 16.28 -2.01
C LYS A 234 1.45 15.67 -3.31
N MET A 235 2.16 16.47 -4.11
CA MET A 235 2.84 16.07 -5.34
C MET A 235 4.11 15.23 -5.05
N TYR A 236 4.29 14.81 -3.79
CA TYR A 236 5.54 14.36 -3.22
C TYR A 236 5.31 13.33 -2.12
N GLU A 237 6.19 12.34 -2.08
CA GLU A 237 6.28 11.22 -1.13
C GLU A 237 5.61 9.95 -1.65
N GLY A 238 6.36 9.23 -2.50
CA GLY A 238 6.13 7.84 -2.88
C GLY A 238 6.34 6.83 -1.73
N THR A 239 6.11 7.22 -0.48
CA THR A 239 6.34 6.39 0.69
C THR A 239 5.03 6.03 1.38
N VAL A 240 4.85 4.73 1.61
CA VAL A 240 3.88 4.23 2.58
C VAL A 240 4.31 4.79 3.93
N TYR A 241 3.60 5.79 4.45
CA TYR A 241 3.82 6.29 5.81
C TYR A 241 3.68 5.10 6.77
N SER A 242 4.72 4.92 7.59
CA SER A 242 4.71 3.96 8.70
C SER A 242 3.60 4.37 9.67
N PHE A 243 2.63 3.47 9.90
CA PHE A 243 1.58 3.72 10.90
C PHE A 243 2.20 3.78 12.29
N ILE A 244 3.25 3.00 12.53
CA ILE A 244 4.04 3.04 13.77
C ILE A 244 4.59 4.45 14.01
N ASP A 245 5.16 5.10 13.00
CA ASP A 245 5.76 6.43 13.16
C ASP A 245 4.68 7.47 13.48
N TYR A 246 3.53 7.38 12.79
CA TYR A 246 2.38 8.21 13.11
C TYR A 246 1.86 7.96 14.53
N PHE A 247 1.73 6.71 14.96
CA PHE A 247 1.24 6.35 16.29
C PHE A 247 2.19 6.87 17.37
N ILE A 248 3.50 6.70 17.19
CA ILE A 248 4.55 7.25 18.07
C ILE A 248 4.42 8.77 18.14
N SER A 249 4.24 9.45 17.00
CA SER A 249 4.08 10.91 16.98
C SER A 249 2.85 11.38 17.76
N LYS A 250 1.75 10.63 17.73
CA LYS A 250 0.52 10.94 18.46
C LYS A 250 0.59 10.59 19.94
N ILE A 251 1.25 9.49 20.31
CA ILE A 251 1.52 9.11 21.70
C ILE A 251 2.44 10.13 22.38
N ASN A 252 3.38 10.71 21.61
CA ASN A 252 4.38 11.66 22.09
C ASN A 252 5.14 11.13 23.32
N PRO A 253 5.85 10.00 23.18
CA PRO A 253 6.45 9.26 24.30
C PRO A 253 7.57 10.03 24.98
N THR A 254 7.81 9.71 26.25
CA THR A 254 9.00 10.19 26.98
C THR A 254 10.25 9.42 26.57
N LYS A 255 10.09 8.17 26.12
CA LYS A 255 11.19 7.33 25.65
C LYS A 255 10.71 6.35 24.57
N THR A 256 11.54 6.19 23.54
CA THR A 256 11.37 5.17 22.50
C THR A 256 12.69 4.44 22.32
N SER A 257 12.64 3.11 22.18
CA SER A 257 13.80 2.30 21.80
C SER A 257 13.40 1.23 20.80
N GLU A 258 14.34 0.83 19.96
CA GLU A 258 14.13 -0.15 18.89
C GLU A 258 15.00 -1.38 19.13
N ASN A 259 14.42 -2.56 18.88
CA ASN A 259 15.18 -3.80 18.71
C ASN A 259 15.10 -4.21 17.24
N ILE A 260 16.19 -3.98 16.52
CA ILE A 260 16.30 -4.26 15.08
C ILE A 260 16.80 -5.69 14.93
N ILE A 261 15.90 -6.62 14.65
CA ILE A 261 16.27 -8.01 14.32
C ILE A 261 16.82 -8.06 12.90
N ASN A 262 16.14 -7.37 11.97
CA ASN A 262 16.64 -7.03 10.64
C ASN A 262 15.88 -5.81 10.09
N LYS A 263 16.20 -5.35 8.87
CA LYS A 263 15.56 -4.16 8.24
C LYS A 263 14.04 -4.27 8.07
N GLU A 264 13.49 -5.47 8.17
CA GLU A 264 12.09 -5.82 7.88
C GLU A 264 11.41 -6.48 9.09
N PHE A 265 12.09 -6.57 10.22
CA PHE A 265 11.57 -7.07 11.49
C PHE A 265 12.14 -6.19 12.61
N ILE A 266 11.34 -5.22 13.05
CA ILE A 266 11.74 -4.23 14.04
C ILE A 266 10.70 -4.17 15.14
N GLU A 267 11.11 -4.38 16.38
CA GLU A 267 10.28 -4.14 17.55
C GLU A 267 10.53 -2.73 18.08
N TYR A 268 9.46 -2.03 18.45
CA TYR A 268 9.51 -0.72 19.07
C TYR A 268 8.96 -0.83 20.49
N PHE A 269 9.72 -0.29 21.44
CA PHE A 269 9.33 -0.18 22.85
C PHE A 269 9.14 1.29 23.16
N ILE A 270 7.92 1.66 23.51
CA ILE A 270 7.48 3.04 23.64
C ILE A 270 6.97 3.24 25.07
N GLU A 271 7.55 4.18 25.79
CA GLU A 271 7.15 4.53 27.16
C GLU A 271 6.57 5.96 27.17
N LYS A 272 5.37 6.09 27.71
CA LYS A 272 4.71 7.37 27.99
C LYS A 272 4.20 7.33 29.41
N GLU A 273 4.88 8.05 30.30
CA GLU A 273 4.58 8.05 31.74
C GLU A 273 4.63 6.61 32.29
N GLU A 274 3.52 6.07 32.80
CA GLU A 274 3.42 4.70 33.31
C GLU A 274 2.99 3.68 32.23
N ILE A 275 2.56 4.15 31.06
CA ILE A 275 2.06 3.28 29.98
C ILE A 275 3.23 2.86 29.08
N LYS A 276 3.29 1.55 28.80
CA LYS A 276 4.28 0.95 27.90
C LYS A 276 3.57 0.29 26.73
N TYR A 277 4.04 0.58 25.53
CA TYR A 277 3.57 -0.05 24.30
C TYR A 277 4.69 -0.84 23.65
N LYS A 278 4.35 -1.97 23.06
CA LYS A 278 5.21 -2.80 22.22
C LYS A 278 4.63 -2.87 20.82
N PHE A 279 5.25 -2.18 19.86
CA PHE A 279 4.86 -2.26 18.45
C PHE A 279 5.82 -3.15 17.67
N LEU A 280 5.33 -3.70 16.56
CA LEU A 280 6.12 -4.56 15.69
C LEU A 280 5.89 -4.21 14.23
N LYS A 281 6.98 -3.99 13.49
CA LYS A 281 7.00 -3.86 12.04
C LYS A 281 7.50 -5.16 11.42
N ILE A 282 6.70 -5.75 10.53
CA ILE A 282 7.02 -7.01 9.83
C ILE A 282 6.77 -6.86 8.33
N TYR A 283 7.84 -6.82 7.54
CA TYR A 283 7.76 -6.90 6.09
C TYR A 283 8.27 -8.27 5.61
N ARG A 284 7.87 -8.66 4.40
CA ARG A 284 8.03 -10.01 3.81
C ARG A 284 7.15 -11.09 4.40
N LEU A 285 6.64 -11.95 3.52
CA LEU A 285 5.87 -13.12 3.88
C LEU A 285 6.60 -14.05 4.86
N ASN A 286 7.88 -14.38 4.63
CA ASN A 286 8.61 -15.31 5.51
C ASN A 286 8.66 -14.82 6.96
N ASN A 287 8.83 -13.51 7.16
CA ASN A 287 8.80 -12.91 8.49
C ASN A 287 7.39 -12.97 9.11
N ILE A 288 6.34 -12.77 8.31
CA ILE A 288 4.94 -12.95 8.74
C ILE A 288 4.68 -14.41 9.14
N VAL A 289 5.12 -15.39 8.35
CA VAL A 289 4.99 -16.82 8.66
C VAL A 289 5.68 -17.15 9.99
N ASN A 290 6.92 -16.70 10.15
CA ASN A 290 7.71 -16.87 11.37
C ASN A 290 7.01 -16.29 12.60
N PHE A 291 6.48 -15.08 12.46
CA PHE A 291 5.75 -14.40 13.52
C PHE A 291 4.49 -15.16 13.91
N LEU A 292 3.66 -15.56 12.94
CA LEU A 292 2.40 -16.26 13.21
C LEU A 292 2.64 -17.64 13.85
N ASN A 293 3.64 -18.39 13.40
CA ASN A 293 4.01 -19.66 14.02
C ASN A 293 4.47 -19.49 15.48
N LYS A 294 5.23 -18.43 15.78
CA LYS A 294 5.63 -18.11 17.16
C LYS A 294 4.44 -17.63 18.00
N TYR A 295 3.55 -16.83 17.42
CA TYR A 295 2.37 -16.32 18.12
C TYR A 295 1.48 -17.46 18.61
N LYS A 296 1.23 -18.48 17.77
CA LYS A 296 0.48 -19.69 18.14
C LYS A 296 1.04 -20.42 19.36
N ASN A 297 2.36 -20.45 19.50
CA ASN A 297 3.05 -21.23 20.53
C ASN A 297 3.29 -20.46 21.83
N ALA A 298 3.47 -19.13 21.77
CA ALA A 298 3.95 -18.34 22.90
C ALA A 298 3.08 -17.12 23.26
N LYS A 299 1.98 -16.85 22.52
CA LYS A 299 1.11 -15.66 22.70
C LYS A 299 1.91 -14.38 22.95
N SER A 300 2.80 -14.04 22.01
CA SER A 300 3.58 -12.81 22.09
C SER A 300 2.67 -11.59 22.26
N THR A 301 2.94 -10.74 23.25
CA THR A 301 2.11 -9.57 23.55
C THR A 301 2.66 -8.32 22.83
N TYR A 302 2.08 -8.00 21.67
CA TYR A 302 2.25 -6.70 21.01
C TYR A 302 0.94 -5.92 21.10
N ASP A 303 1.04 -4.60 21.17
CA ASP A 303 -0.12 -3.70 21.15
C ASP A 303 -0.52 -3.34 19.71
N TYR A 304 0.48 -3.17 18.84
CA TYR A 304 0.28 -2.92 17.42
C TYR A 304 1.26 -3.72 16.55
N VAL A 305 0.78 -4.28 15.46
CA VAL A 305 1.59 -5.01 14.47
C VAL A 305 1.30 -4.47 13.07
N GLU A 306 2.32 -3.93 12.42
CA GLU A 306 2.29 -3.49 11.03
C GLU A 306 2.87 -4.57 10.12
N MET A 307 2.10 -5.04 9.13
CA MET A 307 2.44 -6.19 8.29
C MET A 307 2.25 -5.95 6.80
N TYR A 308 3.32 -6.14 6.02
CA TYR A 308 3.30 -6.12 4.55
C TYR A 308 3.97 -7.37 3.98
N ALA A 309 3.33 -8.02 3.01
CA ALA A 309 3.82 -9.28 2.44
C ALA A 309 5.06 -9.11 1.53
N CYS A 310 5.28 -7.92 0.98
CA CYS A 310 6.38 -7.64 0.05
C CYS A 310 7.67 -7.22 0.77
N VAL A 311 8.79 -7.42 0.06
CA VAL A 311 10.11 -6.88 0.40
C VAL A 311 10.07 -5.36 0.36
N GLY A 312 10.56 -4.68 1.39
CA GLY A 312 10.56 -3.20 1.41
C GLY A 312 9.17 -2.56 1.35
N SER A 313 8.12 -3.26 1.83
CA SER A 313 6.71 -2.82 1.75
C SER A 313 6.19 -2.74 0.30
N CYS A 314 5.15 -1.95 0.04
CA CYS A 314 4.51 -1.82 -1.27
C CYS A 314 5.47 -1.37 -2.39
N SER A 315 6.57 -0.69 -2.06
CA SER A 315 7.56 -0.21 -3.02
C SER A 315 8.36 -1.33 -3.70
N GLY A 316 8.48 -2.51 -3.08
CA GLY A 316 9.12 -3.69 -3.68
C GLY A 316 8.15 -4.69 -4.30
N GLY A 317 6.92 -4.27 -4.62
CA GLY A 317 5.88 -5.12 -5.21
C GLY A 317 6.13 -5.53 -6.67
N SER A 318 5.40 -6.56 -7.11
CA SER A 318 5.54 -7.35 -8.36
C SER A 318 5.31 -6.62 -9.70
N VAL A 319 5.23 -5.29 -9.69
CA VAL A 319 4.82 -4.50 -10.86
C VAL A 319 6.00 -4.01 -11.72
N LEU A 320 7.23 -4.27 -11.29
CA LEU A 320 8.43 -3.95 -12.07
C LEU A 320 8.75 -5.12 -13.02
N GLU A 321 9.08 -4.81 -14.28
CA GLU A 321 9.61 -5.80 -15.24
C GLU A 321 10.95 -6.35 -14.75
N ASP A 322 11.31 -7.56 -15.19
CA ASP A 322 12.56 -8.23 -14.85
C ASP A 322 13.76 -7.29 -15.09
N GLY A 323 14.36 -6.83 -14.01
CA GLY A 323 15.45 -5.87 -14.04
C GLY A 323 15.73 -5.39 -12.62
N GLU A 324 16.95 -5.60 -12.17
CA GLU A 324 17.46 -5.26 -10.85
C GLU A 324 17.26 -3.77 -10.52
N MET A 325 16.09 -3.43 -9.98
CA MET A 325 15.91 -2.15 -9.33
C MET A 325 16.39 -2.25 -7.89
N ASP A 326 17.49 -1.56 -7.62
CA ASP A 326 17.98 -1.39 -6.26
C ASP A 326 16.96 -0.56 -5.47
N ILE A 327 16.20 -1.21 -4.58
CA ILE A 327 15.28 -0.59 -3.61
C ILE A 327 15.95 0.61 -2.89
N ARG A 328 17.30 0.62 -2.80
CA ARG A 328 18.10 1.74 -2.28
C ARG A 328 17.95 3.03 -3.08
N MET A 329 17.76 3.00 -4.40
CA MET A 329 17.53 4.22 -5.21
C MET A 329 16.19 4.90 -4.86
N ILE A 330 15.15 4.11 -4.60
CA ILE A 330 13.84 4.63 -4.18
C ILE A 330 13.93 5.25 -2.78
N ASN A 331 14.67 4.64 -1.86
CA ASN A 331 14.76 5.20 -0.50
C ASN A 331 15.62 6.46 -0.44
N ASN A 332 16.70 6.56 -1.22
CA ASN A 332 17.61 7.71 -1.18
C ASN A 332 17.08 8.97 -1.88
N GLU A 333 16.28 8.84 -2.95
CA GLU A 333 15.74 10.01 -3.68
C GLU A 333 14.49 10.61 -3.05
N PHE A 334 13.75 9.83 -2.26
CA PHE A 334 12.48 10.26 -1.65
C PHE A 334 12.61 10.62 -0.16
N GLU A 335 13.81 10.57 0.42
CA GLU A 335 14.07 10.76 1.87
C GLU A 335 13.95 12.23 2.37
N PHE A 336 13.69 13.22 1.51
CA PHE A 336 14.02 14.63 1.82
C PHE A 336 12.91 15.69 1.79
N LEU A 337 11.63 15.36 1.59
CA LEU A 337 10.61 16.40 1.37
C LEU A 337 9.50 16.42 2.43
N THR A 338 9.90 16.40 3.69
CA THR A 338 9.02 16.55 4.86
C THR A 338 8.62 18.01 5.10
N GLU A 339 7.93 18.66 4.16
CA GLU A 339 7.30 19.95 4.45
C GLU A 339 5.77 19.85 4.54
N LYS A 340 5.28 20.41 5.66
CA LYS A 340 3.91 20.70 6.09
C LYS A 340 2.78 19.95 5.38
N VAL A 341 2.25 18.97 6.11
CA VAL A 341 0.93 18.36 5.90
C VAL A 341 -0.13 19.48 5.95
N LEU A 342 -0.81 19.75 4.83
CA LEU A 342 -2.07 20.49 4.86
C LEU A 342 -3.11 19.56 5.48
N HIS A 343 -3.85 19.97 6.50
CA HIS A 343 -4.92 19.13 7.03
C HIS A 343 -6.10 19.12 6.06
N ASN A 344 -6.43 17.97 5.47
CA ASN A 344 -7.70 17.82 4.78
C ASN A 344 -8.75 17.34 5.77
N SER A 345 -9.72 18.19 6.08
CA SER A 345 -10.90 17.80 6.85
C SER A 345 -11.87 17.03 5.95
N MET A 346 -11.53 15.79 5.61
CA MET A 346 -12.52 14.86 5.07
C MET A 346 -13.52 14.48 6.18
N ASP A 347 -14.79 14.38 5.81
CA ASP A 347 -15.82 13.91 6.72
C ASP A 347 -15.58 12.44 7.06
N LEU A 348 -15.23 12.17 8.33
CA LEU A 348 -14.99 10.81 8.81
C LEU A 348 -16.25 9.93 8.75
N LEU A 349 -17.45 10.53 8.72
CA LEU A 349 -18.71 9.78 8.61
C LEU A 349 -18.81 9.03 7.28
N LEU A 350 -18.18 9.55 6.22
CA LEU A 350 -18.08 8.88 4.92
C LEU A 350 -17.38 7.50 5.03
N PHE A 351 -16.52 7.33 6.02
CA PHE A 351 -15.73 6.13 6.25
C PHE A 351 -16.18 5.37 7.51
N SER A 352 -17.42 5.60 7.97
CA SER A 352 -17.97 4.99 9.19
C SER A 352 -18.20 3.47 9.11
N GLY A 353 -18.19 2.91 7.89
CA GLY A 353 -18.20 1.46 7.66
C GLY A 353 -16.96 0.76 8.22
N LYS A 354 -16.98 -0.58 8.19
CA LYS A 354 -15.90 -1.41 8.73
C LYS A 354 -15.57 -2.53 7.75
N ARG A 355 -14.29 -2.87 7.68
CA ARG A 355 -13.84 -4.07 7.00
C ARG A 355 -14.23 -5.32 7.77
N GLU A 356 -14.57 -6.36 7.03
CA GLU A 356 -14.94 -7.66 7.53
C GLU A 356 -13.93 -8.72 7.05
N PHE A 357 -13.59 -9.63 7.96
CA PHE A 357 -12.60 -10.67 7.72
C PHE A 357 -13.22 -12.02 8.03
N THR A 358 -12.98 -12.99 7.15
CA THR A 358 -13.58 -14.31 7.27
C THR A 358 -12.51 -15.38 7.14
N ALA A 359 -12.55 -16.37 8.03
CA ALA A 359 -11.66 -17.52 7.94
C ALA A 359 -11.86 -18.23 6.60
N PHE A 360 -10.76 -18.50 5.90
CA PHE A 360 -10.81 -19.22 4.63
C PHE A 360 -11.20 -20.68 4.90
N LYS A 361 -12.34 -21.12 4.38
CA LYS A 361 -12.76 -22.53 4.48
C LYS A 361 -12.14 -23.32 3.32
N LYS A 362 -11.14 -24.16 3.59
CA LYS A 362 -10.59 -25.11 2.60
C LYS A 362 -11.72 -26.07 2.19
N LYS A 363 -12.23 -25.93 0.96
CA LYS A 363 -13.11 -26.93 0.36
C LYS A 363 -12.22 -28.02 -0.23
N ASN A 364 -12.23 -29.20 0.37
CA ASN A 364 -11.59 -30.37 -0.21
C ASN A 364 -12.49 -30.90 -1.32
N TYR A 365 -12.03 -30.81 -2.56
CA TYR A 365 -12.65 -31.49 -3.68
C TYR A 365 -11.93 -32.81 -3.88
N ASN A 366 -12.63 -33.92 -3.67
CA ASN A 366 -12.13 -35.24 -4.04
C ASN A 366 -12.33 -35.39 -5.54
N PHE A 367 -11.25 -35.21 -6.30
CA PHE A 367 -11.26 -35.55 -7.72
C PHE A 367 -11.09 -37.06 -7.84
N ILE A 368 -12.08 -37.73 -8.43
CA ILE A 368 -11.91 -39.11 -8.90
C ILE A 368 -11.17 -38.98 -10.23
N VAL A 369 -9.89 -39.33 -10.23
CA VAL A 369 -9.10 -39.42 -11.47
C VAL A 369 -9.30 -40.83 -11.99
N GLU A 370 -10.13 -40.97 -13.02
CA GLU A 370 -10.17 -42.19 -13.84
C GLU A 370 -8.92 -42.17 -14.73
N TRP A 371 -8.07 -43.19 -14.59
CA TRP A 371 -6.85 -43.38 -15.38
C TRP A 371 -7.14 -44.16 -16.66
#